data_AF-A0A3A6KPR9-F1
#
_entry.id   AF-A0A3A6KPR9-F1
#
_cell.length_a   1.000
_cell.length_b   1.000
_cell.length_c   1.000
_cell.angle_alpha   90.00
_cell.angle_beta   90.00
_cell.angle_gamma   90.00
#
_symmetry.space_group_name_H-M   'P 1'
#
loop_
_entity.id
_entity.type
_entity.pdbx_description
1 polymer ?
#
loop_
_entity_poly.entity_id
_entity_poly.type
_entity_poly.pdbx_seq_one_letter_code
_entity_poly.pdbx_strand_id
1 'polypeptide(L)'
;MKKVLSWIIAIGFSGILVQPVQWLLGLIPWEKFILKENWIWLIKPQFSFLNIVVFLILIIAITYILKLIFKMGKCHIAKKKEESLKKINSYTDEEDGIKVTWDVGIGSLYNNNPFAYNIQIFCTKHGNVPLRMIGGHCTDPTCPNAIKYFNKNIIKNNIESVLIDAQNKNS
;
A
#
# COMPACT_ATOMS: atom_id res chain seq x y z
N MET A 1 -5.10 -30.86 -1.32
CA MET A 1 -4.94 -30.87 0.16
C MET A 1 -5.31 -29.55 0.84
N LYS A 2 -4.82 -28.38 0.42
CA LYS A 2 -5.13 -27.08 1.07
C LYS A 2 -6.63 -26.71 1.14
N LYS A 3 -7.42 -27.00 0.09
CA LYS A 3 -8.88 -26.70 0.07
C LYS A 3 -9.70 -27.58 1.02
N VAL A 4 -9.33 -28.86 1.16
CA VAL A 4 -10.01 -29.81 2.05
C VAL A 4 -9.74 -29.48 3.52
N LEU A 5 -8.50 -29.11 3.84
CA LEU A 5 -8.11 -28.65 5.17
C LEU A 5 -8.84 -27.34 5.57
N SER A 6 -8.99 -26.40 4.62
CA SER A 6 -9.76 -25.17 4.85
C SER A 6 -11.25 -25.43 5.13
N TRP A 7 -11.85 -26.43 4.49
CA TRP A 7 -13.25 -26.80 4.72
C TRP A 7 -13.44 -27.50 6.06
N ILE A 8 -12.52 -28.41 6.44
CA ILE A 8 -12.57 -29.09 7.74
C ILE A 8 -12.35 -28.09 8.89
N ILE A 9 -11.46 -27.11 8.71
CA ILE A 9 -11.26 -26.03 9.70
C ILE A 9 -12.49 -25.12 9.77
N ALA A 10 -13.10 -24.75 8.64
CA ALA A 10 -14.32 -23.93 8.63
C ALA A 10 -15.52 -24.64 9.27
N ILE A 11 -15.71 -25.93 8.98
CA ILE A 11 -16.79 -26.75 9.56
C ILE A 11 -16.52 -27.00 11.05
N GLY A 12 -15.28 -27.29 11.44
CA GLY A 12 -14.86 -27.45 12.83
C GLY A 12 -15.05 -26.18 13.66
N PHE A 13 -14.72 -25.00 13.11
CA PHE A 13 -14.98 -23.71 13.76
C PHE A 13 -16.48 -23.41 13.88
N SER A 14 -17.30 -23.80 12.90
CA SER A 14 -18.75 -23.61 12.99
C SER A 14 -19.39 -24.45 14.11
N GLY A 15 -18.98 -25.70 14.30
CA GLY A 15 -19.50 -26.55 15.37
C GLY A 15 -19.02 -26.15 16.77
N ILE A 16 -17.73 -25.78 16.89
CA ILE A 16 -17.10 -25.47 18.18
C ILE A 16 -17.49 -24.08 18.69
N LEU A 17 -17.73 -23.09 17.81
CA LEU A 17 -18.15 -21.75 18.23
C LEU A 17 -19.67 -21.63 18.46
N VAL A 18 -20.47 -22.49 17.84
CA VAL A 18 -21.94 -22.47 18.04
C VAL A 18 -22.32 -22.78 19.48
N GLN A 19 -21.66 -23.75 20.11
CA GLN A 19 -21.94 -24.16 21.50
C GLN A 19 -21.67 -23.05 22.54
N PRO A 20 -20.48 -22.40 22.56
CA PRO A 20 -20.21 -21.24 23.42
C PRO A 20 -21.13 -20.05 23.15
N VAL A 21 -21.47 -19.79 21.88
CA VAL A 21 -22.37 -18.69 21.52
C VAL A 21 -23.79 -18.98 22.00
N GLN A 22 -24.29 -20.21 21.82
CA GLN A 22 -25.61 -20.61 22.34
C GLN A 22 -25.64 -20.59 23.87
N TRP A 23 -24.56 -21.00 24.53
CA TRP A 23 -24.42 -20.91 25.99
C TRP A 23 -24.40 -19.45 26.47
N LEU A 24 -23.61 -18.58 25.83
CA LEU A 24 -23.58 -17.13 26.12
C LEU A 24 -24.94 -16.47 25.90
N LEU A 25 -25.63 -16.81 24.81
CA LEU A 25 -26.99 -16.31 24.55
C LEU A 25 -27.97 -16.86 25.59
N GLY A 26 -27.84 -18.11 26.03
CA GLY A 26 -28.68 -18.71 27.09
C GLY A 26 -28.50 -18.10 28.47
N LEU A 27 -27.37 -17.43 28.74
CA LEU A 27 -27.13 -16.67 29.97
C LEU A 27 -27.88 -15.32 30.00
N ILE A 28 -28.36 -14.85 28.85
CA ILE A 28 -29.15 -13.63 28.77
C ILE A 28 -30.60 -13.98 29.15
N PRO A 29 -31.18 -13.36 30.18
CA PRO A 29 -32.58 -13.59 30.56
C PRO A 29 -33.52 -12.92 29.53
N TRP A 30 -33.72 -13.57 28.39
CA TRP A 30 -34.50 -13.07 27.25
C TRP A 30 -35.93 -12.74 27.63
N GLU A 31 -36.52 -13.51 28.53
CA GLU A 31 -37.85 -13.26 29.07
C GLU A 31 -37.94 -11.90 29.78
N LYS A 32 -36.88 -11.47 30.47
CA LYS A 32 -36.80 -10.11 31.02
C LYS A 32 -36.59 -9.09 29.92
N PHE A 33 -35.80 -9.40 28.89
CA PHE A 33 -35.55 -8.49 27.78
C PHE A 33 -36.80 -8.23 26.92
N ILE A 34 -37.71 -9.20 26.76
CA ILE A 34 -38.92 -9.05 25.92
C ILE A 34 -40.04 -8.30 26.65
N LEU A 35 -40.01 -8.22 27.98
CA LEU A 35 -41.00 -7.46 28.74
C LEU A 35 -40.95 -5.98 28.35
N LYS A 36 -42.08 -5.49 27.83
CA LYS A 36 -42.29 -4.09 27.39
C LYS A 36 -41.91 -3.07 28.47
N GLU A 37 -42.01 -3.46 29.74
CA GLU A 37 -41.65 -2.67 30.92
C GLU A 37 -40.15 -2.31 30.98
N ASN A 38 -39.26 -3.22 30.54
CA ASN A 38 -37.82 -2.98 30.49
C ASN A 38 -37.40 -2.05 29.32
N TRP A 39 -38.28 -1.87 28.33
CA TRP A 39 -38.08 -0.92 27.23
C TRP A 39 -38.71 0.44 27.50
N ILE A 40 -39.47 0.63 28.59
CA ILE A 40 -40.08 1.92 28.92
C ILE A 40 -38.99 2.99 29.11
N TRP A 41 -37.84 2.66 29.67
CA TRP A 41 -36.70 3.59 29.77
C TRP A 41 -36.11 3.99 28.41
N LEU A 42 -36.16 3.08 27.43
CA LEU A 42 -35.62 3.30 26.08
C LEU A 42 -36.62 4.05 25.17
N ILE A 43 -37.93 3.85 25.40
CA ILE A 43 -39.04 4.42 24.62
C ILE A 43 -39.56 5.73 25.22
N LYS A 44 -39.46 5.94 26.53
CA LYS A 44 -39.85 7.20 27.18
C LYS A 44 -38.71 8.19 26.97
N PRO A 45 -38.91 9.30 26.23
CA PRO A 45 -37.86 10.28 26.04
C PRO A 45 -37.66 11.02 27.38
N GLN A 46 -36.78 10.49 28.23
CA GLN A 46 -36.26 11.22 29.40
C GLN A 46 -35.12 12.17 29.00
N PHE A 47 -34.82 12.26 27.70
CA PHE A 47 -33.82 13.15 27.17
C PHE A 47 -34.39 14.56 27.12
N SER A 48 -33.89 15.42 28.02
CA SER A 48 -34.01 16.88 27.86
C SER A 48 -33.55 17.27 26.46
N PHE A 49 -34.16 18.30 25.86
CA PHE A 49 -33.72 18.88 24.59
C PHE A 49 -32.19 19.11 24.54
N LEU A 50 -31.60 19.49 25.67
CA LEU A 50 -30.15 19.63 25.83
C LEU A 50 -29.38 18.33 25.58
N ASN A 51 -29.89 17.18 26.01
CA ASN A 51 -29.24 15.88 25.81
C ASN A 51 -29.24 15.48 24.32
N ILE A 52 -30.30 15.84 23.58
CA ILE A 52 -30.36 15.62 22.13
C ILE A 52 -29.33 16.48 21.41
N VAL A 53 -29.19 17.76 21.79
CA VAL A 53 -28.18 18.67 21.23
C VAL A 53 -26.76 18.17 21.52
N VAL A 54 -26.48 17.75 22.75
CA VAL A 54 -25.17 17.18 23.13
C VAL A 54 -24.87 15.91 22.33
N PHE A 55 -25.86 15.04 22.13
CA PHE A 55 -25.70 13.83 21.33
C PHE A 55 -25.38 14.13 19.86
N LEU A 56 -26.03 15.15 19.26
CA LEU A 56 -25.73 15.60 17.90
C LEU A 56 -24.30 16.15 17.77
N ILE A 57 -23.85 16.95 18.74
CA ILE A 57 -22.46 17.46 18.78
C ILE A 57 -21.46 16.29 18.85
N LEU A 58 -21.77 15.27 19.67
CA LEU A 58 -20.95 14.06 19.79
C LEU A 58 -20.85 13.30 18.47
N ILE A 59 -21.97 13.10 17.76
CA ILE A 59 -21.97 12.46 16.44
C ILE A 59 -21.09 13.26 15.45
N ILE A 60 -21.25 14.58 15.42
CA ILE A 60 -20.45 15.45 14.54
C ILE A 60 -18.95 15.32 14.88
N ALA A 61 -18.59 15.34 16.16
CA ALA A 61 -17.21 15.16 16.60
C ALA A 61 -16.65 13.79 16.18
N ILE A 62 -17.40 12.70 16.38
CA ILE A 62 -17.00 11.35 16.00
C ILE A 62 -16.81 11.25 14.48
N THR A 63 -17.73 11.79 13.68
CA THR A 63 -17.60 11.77 12.20
C THR A 63 -16.36 12.54 11.73
N TYR A 64 -16.02 13.64 12.39
CA TYR A 64 -14.82 14.42 12.07
C TYR A 64 -13.53 13.66 12.41
N ILE A 65 -13.49 13.01 13.58
CA ILE A 65 -12.36 12.16 14.00
C ILE A 65 -12.17 10.99 13.02
N LEU A 66 -13.25 10.29 12.66
CA LEU A 66 -13.19 9.19 11.69
C LEU A 66 -12.65 9.68 10.34
N LYS A 67 -13.16 10.81 9.83
CA LYS A 67 -12.68 11.41 8.58
C LYS A 67 -11.17 11.72 8.62
N LEU A 68 -10.69 12.20 9.76
CA LEU A 68 -9.27 12.49 9.98
C LEU A 68 -8.42 11.22 10.00
N ILE A 69 -8.87 10.17 10.69
CA ILE A 69 -8.20 8.85 10.70
C ILE A 69 -8.14 8.26 9.29
N PHE A 70 -9.24 8.27 8.55
CA PHE A 70 -9.27 7.78 7.16
C PHE A 70 -8.32 8.56 6.25
N LYS A 71 -8.20 9.88 6.42
CA LYS A 71 -7.25 10.71 5.67
C LYS A 71 -5.80 10.34 5.99
N MET A 72 -5.48 10.16 7.27
CA MET A 72 -4.13 9.74 7.71
C MET A 72 -3.77 8.35 7.20
N GLY A 73 -4.70 7.38 7.25
CA GLY A 73 -4.48 6.04 6.73
C GLY A 73 -4.16 6.02 5.24
N LYS A 74 -4.90 6.79 4.43
CA LYS A 74 -4.61 6.94 2.98
C LYS A 74 -3.23 7.55 2.74
N CYS A 75 -2.85 8.56 3.52
CA CYS A 75 -1.52 9.18 3.42
C CYS A 75 -0.40 8.19 3.74
N HIS A 76 -0.56 7.38 4.79
CA HIS A 76 0.43 6.38 5.18
C HIS A 76 0.60 5.29 4.09
N ILE A 77 -0.50 4.80 3.53
CA ILE A 77 -0.46 3.82 2.43
C ILE A 77 0.24 4.42 1.21
N ALA A 78 -0.09 5.65 0.82
CA ALA A 78 0.55 6.33 -0.30
C ALA A 78 2.07 6.48 -0.10
N LYS A 79 2.51 6.89 1.10
CA LYS A 79 3.93 7.01 1.45
C LYS A 79 4.65 5.67 1.37
N LYS A 80 4.06 4.60 1.89
CA LYS A 80 4.64 3.25 1.83
C LYS A 80 4.78 2.76 0.38
N LYS A 81 3.78 3.04 -0.47
CA LYS A 81 3.85 2.73 -1.91
C LYS A 81 4.98 3.51 -2.59
N GLU A 82 5.10 4.81 -2.31
CA GLU A 82 6.20 5.64 -2.81
C GLU A 82 7.58 5.11 -2.37
N GLU A 83 7.74 4.79 -1.09
CA GLU A 83 8.99 4.21 -0.56
C GLU A 83 9.33 2.86 -1.22
N SER A 84 8.34 2.04 -1.55
CA SER A 84 8.57 0.79 -2.27
C SER A 84 9.07 1.01 -3.70
N LEU A 85 8.54 2.02 -4.40
CA LEU A 85 8.97 2.37 -5.75
C LEU A 85 10.40 2.95 -5.74
N LYS A 86 10.74 3.75 -4.73
CA LYS A 86 12.09 4.31 -4.54
C LYS A 86 13.18 3.25 -4.34
N LYS A 87 12.82 2.02 -3.96
CA LYS A 87 13.78 0.89 -3.89
C LYS A 87 14.16 0.35 -5.27
N ILE A 88 13.32 0.59 -6.28
CA ILE A 88 13.58 0.23 -7.68
C ILE A 88 14.39 1.38 -8.29
N ASN A 89 15.68 1.44 -7.95
CA ASN A 89 16.58 2.57 -8.28
C ASN A 89 17.85 2.16 -9.06
N SER A 90 18.00 0.87 -9.35
CA SER A 90 19.14 0.37 -10.10
C SER A 90 18.81 -0.91 -10.85
N TYR A 91 19.57 -1.14 -11.92
CA TYR A 91 19.53 -2.33 -12.75
C TYR A 91 20.96 -2.62 -13.24
N THR A 92 21.31 -3.90 -13.32
CA THR A 92 22.58 -4.35 -13.87
C THR A 92 22.29 -5.28 -15.04
N ASP A 93 22.91 -5.00 -16.18
CA ASP A 93 22.95 -5.86 -17.35
C ASP A 93 24.34 -6.51 -17.39
N GLU A 94 24.39 -7.81 -17.09
CA GLU A 94 25.66 -8.55 -17.09
C GLU A 94 26.15 -8.85 -18.51
N GLU A 95 25.25 -8.97 -19.49
CA GLU A 95 25.59 -9.25 -20.89
C GLU A 95 26.31 -8.04 -21.50
N ASP A 96 25.71 -6.87 -21.33
CA ASP A 96 26.30 -5.61 -21.79
C ASP A 96 27.39 -5.08 -20.87
N GLY A 97 27.50 -5.62 -19.65
CA GLY A 97 28.43 -5.16 -18.63
C GLY A 97 28.17 -3.69 -18.28
N ILE A 98 26.90 -3.36 -18.01
CA ILE A 98 26.49 -2.03 -17.58
C ILE A 98 25.69 -2.08 -16.28
N LYS A 99 25.79 -1.01 -15.50
CA LYS A 99 24.93 -0.74 -14.36
C LYS A 99 24.25 0.60 -14.56
N VAL A 100 22.94 0.63 -14.44
CA VAL A 100 22.14 1.85 -14.51
C VAL A 100 21.60 2.16 -13.14
N THR A 101 21.68 3.42 -12.72
CA THR A 101 21.09 3.91 -11.48
C THR A 101 20.23 5.14 -11.76
N TRP A 102 19.18 5.34 -10.98
CA TRP A 102 18.27 6.47 -11.12
C TRP A 102 17.59 6.79 -9.79
N ASP A 103 17.06 8.00 -9.69
CA ASP A 103 16.16 8.40 -8.63
C ASP A 103 14.70 8.31 -9.11
N VAL A 104 13.79 8.03 -8.19
CA VAL A 104 12.36 7.89 -8.46
C VAL A 104 11.60 9.06 -7.88
N GLY A 105 10.85 9.77 -8.73
CA GLY A 105 9.91 10.81 -8.36
C GLY A 105 8.48 10.35 -8.58
N ILE A 106 7.53 10.96 -7.88
CA ILE A 106 6.09 10.76 -8.10
C ILE A 106 5.53 12.07 -8.66
N GLY A 107 4.91 12.01 -9.84
CA GLY A 107 4.27 13.18 -10.42
C GLY A 107 3.13 13.65 -9.51
N SER A 108 2.99 14.96 -9.32
CA SER A 108 1.88 15.53 -8.52
C SER A 108 0.60 15.75 -9.32
N LEU A 109 0.64 15.53 -10.64
CA LEU A 109 -0.42 15.89 -11.58
C LEU A 109 -1.13 14.64 -12.12
N TYR A 110 -2.46 14.68 -12.01
CA TYR A 110 -3.47 13.76 -12.55
C TYR A 110 -3.40 12.29 -12.12
N ASN A 111 -2.27 11.60 -12.31
CA ASN A 111 -2.21 10.13 -12.21
C ASN A 111 -1.24 9.62 -11.14
N ASN A 112 -0.48 10.50 -10.49
CA ASN A 112 0.59 10.14 -9.56
C ASN A 112 1.57 9.10 -10.15
N ASN A 113 1.83 9.20 -11.45
CA ASN A 113 2.72 8.28 -12.13
C ASN A 113 4.16 8.46 -11.63
N PRO A 114 4.89 7.37 -11.36
CA PRO A 114 6.30 7.45 -11.07
C PRO A 114 7.08 7.84 -12.33
N PHE A 115 8.15 8.60 -12.14
CA PHE A 115 9.08 8.96 -13.20
C PHE A 115 10.52 8.82 -12.74
N ALA A 116 11.43 8.58 -13.69
CA ALA A 116 12.85 8.41 -13.42
C ALA A 116 13.61 9.71 -13.70
N TYR A 117 14.48 10.10 -12.77
CA TYR A 117 15.39 11.23 -12.93
C TYR A 117 16.80 10.88 -12.45
N ASN A 118 17.76 11.77 -12.70
CA ASN A 118 19.18 11.54 -12.36
C ASN A 118 19.72 10.18 -12.86
N ILE A 119 19.30 9.76 -14.06
CA ILE A 119 19.74 8.48 -14.63
C ILE A 119 21.24 8.55 -14.95
N GLN A 120 22.00 7.60 -14.42
CA GLN A 120 23.43 7.42 -14.63
C GLN A 120 23.69 6.01 -15.13
N ILE A 121 24.58 5.89 -16.11
CA ILE A 121 24.98 4.63 -16.72
C ILE A 121 26.46 4.44 -16.39
N PHE A 122 26.82 3.25 -15.96
CA PHE A 122 28.17 2.86 -15.59
C PHE A 122 28.58 1.62 -16.39
N CYS A 123 29.80 1.61 -16.89
CA CYS A 123 30.42 0.44 -17.49
C CYS A 123 31.07 -0.39 -16.39
N THR A 124 30.64 -1.64 -16.23
CA THR A 124 31.16 -2.57 -15.22
C THR A 124 32.27 -3.47 -15.75
N LYS A 125 32.64 -3.36 -17.03
CA LYS A 125 33.76 -4.09 -17.65
C LYS A 125 35.15 -3.61 -17.18
N HIS A 126 35.21 -2.66 -16.25
CA HIS A 126 36.44 -2.05 -15.74
C HIS A 126 36.63 -2.37 -14.26
N GLY A 127 37.79 -2.89 -13.90
CA GLY A 127 38.35 -2.96 -12.54
C GLY A 127 37.35 -3.13 -11.39
N ASN A 128 37.70 -2.55 -10.23
CA ASN A 128 36.84 -2.59 -9.05
C ASN A 128 35.81 -1.44 -9.02
N VAL A 129 36.05 -0.37 -9.77
CA VAL A 129 35.19 0.83 -9.79
C VAL A 129 34.61 0.99 -11.19
N PRO A 130 33.28 0.83 -11.36
CA PRO A 130 32.63 1.05 -12.64
C PRO A 130 32.85 2.46 -13.16
N LEU A 131 33.13 2.60 -14.46
CA LEU A 131 33.33 3.90 -15.09
C LEU A 131 32.00 4.53 -15.49
N ARG A 132 31.76 5.77 -15.10
CA ARG A 132 30.56 6.50 -15.50
C ARG A 132 30.60 6.81 -17.00
N MET A 133 29.54 6.43 -17.71
CA MET A 133 29.40 6.60 -19.16
C MET A 133 28.76 7.95 -19.47
N ILE A 134 29.61 8.94 -19.78
CA ILE A 134 29.14 10.28 -20.17
C ILE A 134 28.74 10.23 -21.64
N GLY A 135 27.51 10.68 -21.95
CA GLY A 135 27.01 10.65 -23.32
C GLY A 135 26.66 9.25 -23.83
N GLY A 136 26.50 8.25 -22.96
CA GLY A 136 26.06 6.90 -23.33
C GLY A 136 27.17 6.00 -23.87
N HIS A 137 28.43 6.41 -23.77
CA HIS A 137 29.60 5.63 -24.17
C HIS A 137 30.56 5.45 -22.99
N CYS A 138 31.36 4.39 -23.01
CA CYS A 138 32.46 4.27 -22.08
C CYS A 138 33.56 5.28 -22.41
N THR A 139 34.16 5.87 -21.37
CA THR A 139 35.24 6.85 -21.49
C THR A 139 36.60 6.21 -21.81
N ASP A 140 36.74 4.90 -21.58
CA ASP A 140 37.95 4.15 -21.94
C ASP A 140 37.85 3.70 -23.42
N PRO A 141 38.69 4.25 -24.32
CA PRO A 141 38.59 3.98 -25.76
C PRO A 141 38.92 2.54 -26.14
N THR A 142 39.55 1.77 -25.26
CA THR A 142 39.86 0.35 -25.50
C THR A 142 38.69 -0.58 -25.13
N CYS A 143 37.67 -0.04 -24.47
CA CYS A 143 36.49 -0.80 -24.06
C CYS A 143 35.54 -1.05 -25.23
N PRO A 144 34.96 -2.27 -25.37
CA PRO A 144 33.88 -2.51 -26.33
C PRO A 144 32.69 -1.56 -26.14
N ASN A 145 32.42 -1.13 -24.91
CA ASN A 145 31.34 -0.20 -24.58
C ASN A 145 31.67 1.26 -24.93
N ALA A 146 32.86 1.57 -25.43
CA ALA A 146 33.17 2.90 -25.98
C ALA A 146 32.52 3.11 -27.35
N ILE A 147 32.41 2.04 -28.16
CA ILE A 147 31.83 2.09 -29.51
C ILE A 147 30.30 1.92 -29.44
N LYS A 148 29.82 1.13 -28.48
CA LYS A 148 28.37 0.90 -28.28
C LYS A 148 27.71 2.11 -27.61
N TYR A 149 26.66 2.65 -28.23
CA TYR A 149 25.87 3.75 -27.67
C TYR A 149 24.69 3.24 -26.83
N PHE A 150 24.63 3.68 -25.57
CA PHE A 150 23.51 3.43 -24.67
C PHE A 150 22.61 4.66 -24.58
N ASN A 151 21.48 4.61 -25.27
CA ASN A 151 20.54 5.72 -25.35
C ASN A 151 19.80 5.92 -24.01
N LYS A 152 20.14 7.01 -23.33
CA LYS A 152 19.54 7.40 -22.04
C LYS A 152 18.01 7.55 -22.10
N ASN A 153 17.44 8.00 -23.22
CA ASN A 153 15.99 8.17 -23.36
C ASN A 153 15.25 6.84 -23.47
N ILE A 154 15.83 5.87 -24.20
CA ILE A 154 15.28 4.51 -24.30
C ILE A 154 15.33 3.84 -22.92
N ILE A 155 16.48 3.94 -22.25
CA ILE A 155 16.66 3.43 -20.88
C ILE A 155 15.64 4.07 -19.93
N LYS A 156 15.47 5.39 -20.00
CA LYS A 156 14.47 6.12 -19.20
C LYS A 156 13.06 5.56 -19.42
N ASN A 157 12.64 5.40 -20.67
CA ASN A 157 11.31 4.89 -21.00
C ASN A 157 11.09 3.47 -20.46
N ASN A 158 12.11 2.62 -20.54
CA ASN A 158 12.04 1.26 -20.00
C ASN A 158 11.93 1.27 -18.47
N ILE A 159 12.72 2.10 -17.78
CA ILE A 159 12.64 2.27 -16.33
C ILE A 159 11.25 2.75 -15.93
N GLU A 160 10.72 3.78 -16.59
CA GLU A 160 9.40 4.32 -16.27
C GLU A 160 8.29 3.29 -16.52
N SER A 161 8.41 2.46 -17.56
CA SER A 161 7.49 1.34 -17.79
C SER A 161 7.52 0.32 -16.64
N VAL A 162 8.71 -0.03 -16.14
CA VAL A 162 8.87 -0.94 -14.98
C VAL A 162 8.27 -0.31 -13.72
N LEU A 163 8.49 0.97 -13.48
CA LEU A 163 7.94 1.68 -12.32
C LEU A 163 6.41 1.72 -12.36
N ILE A 164 5.81 1.95 -13.53
CA ILE A 164 4.35 1.94 -13.72
C ILE A 164 3.78 0.54 -13.49
N ASP A 165 4.39 -0.51 -14.03
CA ASP A 165 3.98 -1.89 -13.78
C ASP A 165 4.06 -2.25 -12.29
N ALA A 166 5.14 -1.86 -11.60
CA ALA A 166 5.29 -2.05 -10.16
C ALA A 166 4.23 -1.28 -9.36
N GLN A 167 3.87 -0.07 -9.79
CA GLN A 167 2.79 0.70 -9.16
C GLN A 167 1.44 -0.01 -9.29
N ASN A 168 1.14 -0.56 -10.47
CA ASN A 168 -0.12 -1.26 -10.74
C ASN A 168 -0.22 -2.60 -9.98
N LYS A 169 0.87 -3.36 -9.85
CA LYS A 169 0.90 -4.61 -9.07
C LYS A 169 0.74 -4.39 -7.57
N ASN A 170 1.18 -3.25 -7.07
CA ASN A 170 1.06 -2.85 -5.67
C ASN A 170 -0.20 -2.00 -5.40
N SER A 171 -1.09 -1.85 -6.38
CA SER A 171 -2.33 -1.05 -6.27
C SER A 171 -3.40 -1.78 -5.47
#